data_AF-A0AAV6HDN0-F1
#
_entry.id   AF-A0AAV6HDN0-F1
#
_cell.length_a   1.000
_cell.length_b   1.000
_cell.length_c   1.000
_cell.angle_alpha   90.00
_cell.angle_beta   90.00
_cell.angle_gamma   90.00
#
_symmetry.space_group_name_H-M   'P 1'
#
loop_
_entity.id
_entity.type
_entity.pdbx_description
1 polymer ?
#
loop_
_entity_poly.entity_id
_entity_poly.type
_entity_poly.pdbx_seq_one_letter_code
_entity_poly.pdbx_strand_id
1 'polypeptide(L)'
;MLRHPELAADVQVAADLLLLTNWIQKAKSKFLSVAQGYVAGCLQRILEMEEEEAESRDYSDEEAFIRLPLDITQCLRSVARRAESVSRSLLGEIQRISLSELHTFLLRFKTLERKRTGNGTGGALHLFRMVNTCRELRCVATCAGAHRDVPMTMC
;
A
#
# COMPACT_ATOMS: atom_id res chain seq x y z
N MET A 1 -43.63 30.04 -28.46
CA MET A 1 -42.83 29.04 -27.71
C MET A 1 -41.89 29.80 -26.79
N LEU A 2 -42.31 30.00 -25.53
CA LEU A 2 -41.53 30.72 -24.51
C LEU A 2 -40.49 29.76 -23.92
N ARG A 3 -39.22 29.95 -24.28
CA ARG A 3 -38.10 29.30 -23.59
C ARG A 3 -37.92 30.07 -22.28
N HIS A 4 -38.54 29.59 -21.20
CA HIS A 4 -38.48 30.25 -19.90
C HIS A 4 -37.01 30.30 -19.40
N PRO A 5 -36.48 31.48 -19.03
CA PRO A 5 -35.10 31.63 -18.57
C PRO A 5 -34.77 30.80 -17.33
N GLU A 6 -35.76 30.53 -16.48
CA GLU A 6 -35.62 29.75 -15.25
C GLU A 6 -35.31 28.27 -15.53
N LEU A 7 -35.94 27.66 -16.55
CA LEU A 7 -35.59 26.31 -16.99
C LEU A 7 -34.18 26.22 -17.59
N ALA A 8 -33.68 27.31 -18.19
CA ALA A 8 -32.34 27.32 -18.77
C ALA A 8 -31.24 27.37 -17.69
N ALA A 9 -31.50 28.04 -16.57
CA ALA A 9 -30.58 28.09 -15.43
C ALA A 9 -30.49 26.72 -14.73
N ASP A 10 -31.62 26.05 -14.50
CA ASP A 10 -31.66 24.73 -13.86
C ASP A 10 -30.95 23.65 -14.71
N VAL A 11 -31.14 23.69 -16.03
CA VAL A 11 -30.47 22.78 -16.97
C VAL A 11 -28.95 23.03 -16.99
N GLN A 12 -28.52 24.30 -16.88
CA GLN A 12 -27.11 24.65 -16.83
C GLN A 12 -26.45 24.16 -15.53
N VAL A 13 -27.09 24.39 -14.38
CA VAL A 13 -26.60 23.90 -13.07
C VAL A 13 -26.50 22.38 -13.05
N ALA A 14 -27.50 21.68 -13.60
CA ALA A 14 -27.46 20.23 -13.70
C ALA A 14 -26.31 19.74 -14.60
N ALA A 15 -26.08 20.40 -15.75
CA ALA A 15 -24.96 20.09 -16.65
C ALA A 15 -23.60 20.31 -15.97
N ASP A 16 -23.45 21.41 -15.23
CA ASP A 16 -22.21 21.76 -14.52
C ASP A 16 -21.91 20.76 -13.38
N LEU A 17 -22.94 20.31 -12.65
CA LEU A 17 -22.81 19.27 -11.62
C LEU A 17 -22.41 17.91 -12.19
N LEU A 18 -22.96 17.54 -13.35
CA LEU A 18 -22.58 16.29 -14.05
C LEU A 18 -21.14 16.36 -14.54
N LEU A 19 -20.72 17.48 -15.11
CA LEU A 19 -19.32 17.70 -15.52
C LEU A 19 -18.37 17.61 -14.33
N LEU A 20 -18.70 18.27 -13.22
CA LEU A 20 -17.89 18.23 -12.00
C LEU A 20 -17.75 16.80 -11.46
N THR A 21 -18.86 16.04 -11.41
CA THR A 21 -18.85 14.64 -10.97
C THR A 21 -17.95 13.77 -11.84
N ASN A 22 -18.00 13.96 -13.16
CA ASN A 22 -17.12 13.27 -14.10
C ASN A 22 -15.64 13.61 -13.88
N TRP A 23 -15.32 14.88 -13.64
CA TRP A 23 -13.94 15.30 -13.35
C TRP A 23 -13.42 14.72 -12.04
N ILE A 24 -14.25 14.71 -10.98
CA ILE A 24 -13.92 14.08 -9.69
C ILE A 24 -13.62 12.60 -9.89
N GLN A 25 -14.46 11.89 -10.64
CA GLN A 25 -14.28 10.46 -10.87
C GLN A 25 -13.00 10.16 -11.68
N LYS A 26 -12.69 10.98 -12.69
CA LYS A 26 -11.43 10.88 -13.44
C LYS A 26 -10.21 11.14 -12.55
N ALA A 27 -10.26 12.17 -11.72
CA ALA A 27 -9.19 12.51 -10.80
C ALA A 27 -8.95 11.38 -9.79
N LYS A 28 -10.02 10.82 -9.23
CA LYS A 28 -9.98 9.65 -8.35
C LYS A 28 -9.34 8.45 -9.03
N SER A 29 -9.81 8.07 -10.22
CA SER A 29 -9.25 6.94 -10.97
C SER A 29 -7.75 7.11 -11.25
N LYS A 30 -7.34 8.32 -11.68
CA LYS A 30 -5.93 8.64 -11.92
C LYS A 30 -5.11 8.55 -10.63
N PHE A 31 -5.62 9.06 -9.51
CA PHE A 31 -4.96 8.95 -8.22
C PHE A 31 -4.72 7.50 -7.82
N LEU A 32 -5.76 6.65 -7.91
CA LEU A 32 -5.65 5.22 -7.56
C LEU A 32 -4.63 4.50 -8.42
N SER A 33 -4.63 4.75 -9.73
CA SER A 33 -3.66 4.16 -10.65
C SER A 33 -2.22 4.58 -10.32
N VAL A 34 -1.99 5.86 -10.05
CA VAL A 34 -0.66 6.36 -9.63
C VAL A 34 -0.23 5.74 -8.30
N ALA A 35 -1.15 5.65 -7.34
CA ALA A 35 -0.85 5.06 -6.04
C ALA A 35 -0.55 3.57 -6.14
N GLN A 36 -1.30 2.81 -6.95
CA GLN A 36 -1.01 1.41 -7.22
C GLN A 36 0.39 1.24 -7.83
N GLY A 37 0.71 2.01 -8.87
CA GLY A 37 2.04 1.97 -9.50
C GLY A 37 3.16 2.31 -8.52
N TYR A 38 2.94 3.30 -7.65
CA TYR A 38 3.89 3.65 -6.59
C TYR A 38 4.10 2.51 -5.59
N VAL A 39 3.02 1.94 -5.05
CA VAL A 39 3.11 0.85 -4.06
C VAL A 39 3.77 -0.38 -4.69
N ALA A 40 3.36 -0.78 -5.89
CA ALA A 40 3.95 -1.91 -6.60
C ALA A 40 5.45 -1.71 -6.84
N GLY A 41 5.85 -0.55 -7.38
CA GLY A 41 7.26 -0.25 -7.63
C GLY A 41 8.10 -0.09 -6.36
N CYS A 42 7.51 0.40 -5.27
CA CYS A 42 8.16 0.50 -3.97
C CYS A 42 8.41 -0.89 -3.36
N LEU A 43 7.39 -1.74 -3.30
CA LEU A 43 7.52 -3.12 -2.79
C LEU A 43 8.45 -3.98 -3.66
N GLN A 44 8.44 -3.76 -4.97
CA GLN A 44 9.37 -4.44 -5.88
C GLN A 44 10.83 -4.09 -5.56
N ARG A 45 11.15 -2.80 -5.38
CA ARG A 45 12.51 -2.38 -5.00
C ARG A 45 12.93 -2.93 -3.65
N ILE A 46 12.02 -2.96 -2.68
CA ILE A 46 12.29 -3.58 -1.37
C ILE A 46 12.65 -5.06 -1.54
N LEU A 47 11.94 -5.79 -2.40
CA LEU A 47 12.24 -7.18 -2.68
C LEU A 47 13.59 -7.38 -3.38
N GLU A 48 13.93 -6.52 -4.33
CA GLU A 48 15.21 -6.54 -5.06
C GLU A 48 16.38 -6.32 -4.10
N MET A 49 16.32 -5.28 -3.25
CA MET A 49 17.33 -5.05 -2.22
C MET A 49 17.45 -6.23 -1.25
N GLU A 50 16.31 -6.82 -0.90
CA GLU A 50 16.29 -8.01 -0.04
C GLU A 50 16.99 -9.19 -0.70
N GLU A 51 16.83 -9.39 -2.02
CA GLU A 51 17.49 -10.43 -2.81
C GLU A 51 18.99 -10.18 -2.97
N GLU A 52 19.41 -8.95 -3.28
CA GLU A 52 20.82 -8.56 -3.44
C GLU A 52 21.61 -8.75 -2.13
N GLU A 53 21.03 -8.39 -0.99
CA GLU A 53 21.67 -8.52 0.30
C GLU A 53 21.48 -9.89 0.95
N ALA A 54 21.02 -10.90 0.22
CA ALA A 54 20.86 -12.25 0.76
C ALA A 54 22.21 -12.89 1.12
N GLU A 55 23.23 -12.63 0.31
CA GLU A 55 24.51 -13.34 0.35
C GLU A 55 25.55 -12.67 1.27
N SER A 56 25.42 -11.36 1.51
CA SER A 56 26.35 -10.55 2.32
C SER A 56 25.78 -10.14 3.68
N ARG A 57 24.63 -10.71 4.08
CA ARG A 57 23.88 -10.22 5.24
C ARG A 57 24.63 -10.42 6.55
N ASP A 58 25.00 -9.31 7.16
CA ASP A 58 25.55 -9.29 8.50
C ASP A 58 24.43 -9.31 9.54
N TYR A 59 24.24 -10.45 10.21
CA TYR A 59 23.24 -10.59 11.28
C TYR A 59 23.73 -10.02 12.62
N SER A 60 24.91 -9.39 12.68
CA SER A 60 25.32 -8.58 13.83
C SER A 60 24.71 -7.17 13.81
N ASP A 61 24.18 -6.73 12.66
CA ASP A 61 23.43 -5.49 12.53
C ASP A 61 21.97 -5.67 12.97
N GLU A 62 21.58 -4.93 14.01
CA GLU A 62 20.21 -4.92 14.52
C GLU A 62 19.20 -4.43 13.46
N GLU A 63 19.62 -3.52 12.57
CA GLU A 63 18.78 -3.00 11.50
C GLU A 63 18.37 -4.10 10.52
N ALA A 64 19.23 -5.09 10.28
CA ALA A 64 18.94 -6.24 9.41
C ALA A 64 17.69 -7.04 9.85
N PHE A 65 17.32 -6.99 11.14
CA PHE A 65 16.15 -7.68 11.69
C PHE A 65 14.82 -6.94 11.49
N ILE A 66 14.88 -5.62 11.31
CA ILE A 66 13.68 -4.77 11.27
C ILE A 66 13.49 -4.05 9.94
N ARG A 67 14.53 -3.93 9.10
CA ARG A 67 14.50 -3.12 7.88
C ARG A 67 13.38 -3.52 6.93
N LEU A 68 13.28 -4.80 6.60
CA LEU A 68 12.27 -5.31 5.67
C LEU A 68 10.81 -4.95 6.09
N PRO A 69 10.35 -5.31 7.31
CA PRO A 69 9.02 -4.91 7.74
C PRO A 69 8.86 -3.39 7.90
N LEU A 70 9.91 -2.67 8.28
CA LEU A 70 9.89 -1.21 8.41
C LEU A 70 9.68 -0.53 7.06
N ASP A 71 10.45 -0.90 6.03
CA ASP A 71 10.37 -0.33 4.69
C ASP A 71 8.99 -0.54 4.07
N ILE A 72 8.45 -1.76 4.21
CA ILE A 72 7.10 -2.10 3.77
C ILE A 72 6.08 -1.21 4.49
N THR A 73 6.20 -1.08 5.81
CA THR A 73 5.29 -0.27 6.62
C THR A 73 5.32 1.21 6.20
N GLN A 74 6.51 1.77 6.03
CA GLN A 74 6.68 3.16 5.59
C GLN A 74 6.11 3.38 4.19
N CYS A 75 6.37 2.45 3.27
CA CYS A 75 5.84 2.48 1.92
C CYS A 75 4.31 2.57 1.92
N LEU A 76 3.64 1.67 2.66
CA LEU A 76 2.18 1.61 2.73
C LEU A 76 1.58 2.81 3.46
N ARG A 77 2.17 3.24 4.58
CA ARG A 77 1.72 4.42 5.34
C ARG A 77 1.82 5.71 4.53
N SER A 78 2.87 5.87 3.72
CA SER A 78 3.08 7.10 2.94
C SER A 78 1.91 7.35 1.98
N VAL A 79 1.43 6.30 1.31
CA VAL A 79 0.31 6.38 0.37
C VAL A 79 -1.03 6.49 1.10
N ALA A 80 -1.20 5.80 2.22
CA ALA A 80 -2.40 5.89 3.06
C ALA A 80 -2.61 7.31 3.61
N ARG A 81 -1.57 7.94 4.18
CA ARG A 81 -1.66 9.31 4.72
C ARG A 81 -2.03 10.33 3.64
N ARG A 82 -1.48 10.19 2.44
CA ARG A 82 -1.84 11.04 1.30
C ARG A 82 -3.30 10.86 0.91
N ALA A 83 -3.79 9.62 0.89
CA ALA A 83 -5.19 9.34 0.57
C ALA A 83 -6.14 9.91 1.64
N GLU A 84 -5.80 9.75 2.92
CA GLU A 84 -6.56 10.29 4.05
C GLU A 84 -6.69 11.81 4.00
N SER A 85 -5.62 12.53 3.63
CA SER A 85 -5.66 13.99 3.48
C SER A 85 -6.61 14.48 2.38
N VAL A 86 -7.00 13.61 1.45
CA VAL A 86 -7.94 13.92 0.36
C VAL A 86 -9.36 13.51 0.77
N SER A 87 -9.55 12.24 1.15
CA SER A 87 -10.82 11.76 1.68
C SER A 87 -10.72 10.38 2.36
N ARG A 88 -11.64 10.11 3.28
CA ARG A 88 -11.77 8.77 3.90
C ARG A 88 -12.16 7.68 2.89
N SER A 89 -12.96 8.01 1.88
CA SER A 89 -13.34 7.05 0.84
C SER A 89 -12.15 6.62 -0.01
N LEU A 90 -11.23 7.55 -0.30
CA LEU A 90 -10.00 7.27 -1.02
C LEU A 90 -9.03 6.44 -0.17
N LEU A 91 -8.93 6.72 1.13
CA LEU A 91 -8.15 5.91 2.07
C LEU A 91 -8.57 4.43 2.01
N GLY A 92 -9.87 4.13 2.07
CA GLY A 92 -10.35 2.75 2.03
C GLY A 92 -10.03 2.01 0.73
N GLU A 93 -10.03 2.71 -0.41
CA GLU A 93 -9.62 2.12 -1.69
C GLU A 93 -8.12 1.89 -1.77
N ILE A 94 -7.34 2.84 -1.23
CA ILE A 94 -5.89 2.76 -1.17
C ILE A 94 -5.43 1.64 -0.26
N GLN A 95 -6.05 1.45 0.91
CA GLN A 95 -5.78 0.32 1.79
C GLN A 95 -6.00 -1.01 1.07
N ARG A 96 -7.06 -1.12 0.26
CA ARG A 96 -7.32 -2.33 -0.54
C ARG A 96 -6.24 -2.58 -1.58
N ILE A 97 -5.82 -1.55 -2.31
CA ILE A 97 -4.72 -1.63 -3.28
C ILE A 97 -3.44 -2.05 -2.56
N SER A 98 -3.10 -1.39 -1.45
CA SER A 98 -1.93 -1.68 -0.62
C SER A 98 -1.89 -3.13 -0.14
N LEU A 99 -3.02 -3.67 0.33
CA LEU A 99 -3.11 -5.07 0.77
C LEU A 99 -2.96 -6.05 -0.41
N SER A 100 -3.53 -5.72 -1.57
CA SER A 100 -3.39 -6.53 -2.79
C SER A 100 -1.92 -6.60 -3.24
N GLU A 101 -1.23 -5.47 -3.29
CA GLU A 101 0.18 -5.43 -3.68
C GLU A 101 1.08 -6.07 -2.62
N LEU A 102 0.78 -5.88 -1.32
CA LEU A 102 1.47 -6.57 -0.23
C LEU A 102 1.32 -8.09 -0.34
N HIS A 103 0.14 -8.60 -0.70
CA HIS A 103 -0.07 -10.02 -0.92
C HIS A 103 0.80 -10.55 -2.08
N THR A 104 0.87 -9.82 -3.20
CA THR A 104 1.77 -10.16 -4.32
C THR A 104 3.23 -10.17 -3.88
N PHE A 105 3.66 -9.17 -3.11
CA PHE A 105 4.99 -9.12 -2.50
C PHE A 105 5.26 -10.36 -1.65
N LEU A 106 4.36 -10.73 -0.74
CA LEU A 106 4.51 -11.87 0.16
C LEU A 106 4.66 -13.20 -0.59
N LEU A 107 3.95 -13.39 -1.70
CA LEU A 107 4.08 -14.58 -2.55
C LEU A 107 5.49 -14.66 -3.18
N ARG A 108 6.02 -13.53 -3.64
CA ARG A 108 7.37 -13.46 -4.21
C ARG A 108 8.43 -13.64 -3.14
N PHE A 109 8.29 -12.95 -2.00
CA PHE A 109 9.17 -13.07 -0.85
C PHE A 109 9.22 -14.52 -0.33
N LYS A 110 8.08 -15.21 -0.22
CA LYS A 110 8.05 -16.64 0.13
C LYS A 110 8.85 -17.51 -0.85
N THR A 111 8.81 -17.18 -2.14
CA THR A 111 9.56 -17.91 -3.17
C THR A 111 11.06 -17.67 -3.02
N LEU A 112 11.46 -16.43 -2.75
CA LEU A 112 12.84 -16.05 -2.45
C LEU A 112 13.36 -16.79 -1.21
N GLU A 113 12.58 -16.82 -0.13
CA GLU A 113 12.94 -17.48 1.13
C GLU A 113 13.07 -19.00 1.01
N ARG A 114 12.21 -19.65 0.20
CA ARG A 114 12.36 -21.08 -0.10
C ARG A 114 13.65 -21.42 -0.81
N LYS A 115 14.10 -20.57 -1.74
CA LYS A 115 15.40 -20.76 -2.41
C LYS A 115 16.55 -20.70 -1.40
N ARG A 116 16.46 -19.78 -0.42
CA ARG A 116 17.47 -19.63 0.66
C ARG A 116 17.52 -20.85 1.58
N THR A 117 16.37 -21.27 2.10
CA THR A 117 16.30 -22.44 2.98
C THR A 117 16.71 -23.74 2.27
N GLY A 118 16.43 -23.88 0.97
CA GLY A 118 16.91 -24.99 0.15
C GLY A 118 18.43 -25.04 -0.03
N ASN A 119 19.11 -23.91 0.10
CA ASN A 119 20.58 -23.80 -0.03
C ASN A 119 21.32 -23.95 1.31
N GLY A 120 20.62 -24.25 2.41
CA GLY A 120 21.23 -24.49 3.73
C GLY A 120 21.74 -23.22 4.45
N THR A 121 21.39 -22.03 3.97
CA THR A 121 21.89 -20.73 4.49
C THR A 121 21.11 -20.18 5.70
N GLY A 122 20.15 -20.92 6.24
CA GLY A 122 19.24 -20.44 7.29
C GLY A 122 19.62 -20.90 8.70
N GLY A 123 20.48 -20.15 9.38
CA GLY A 123 20.72 -20.33 10.82
C GLY A 123 19.54 -19.86 11.70
N ALA A 124 19.64 -20.06 13.02
CA ALA A 124 18.57 -19.67 13.96
C ALA A 124 18.18 -18.18 13.86
N LEU A 125 19.15 -17.28 13.66
CA LEU A 125 18.92 -15.83 13.48
C LEU A 125 18.03 -15.52 12.28
N HIS A 126 18.22 -16.24 11.17
CA HIS A 126 17.39 -16.10 9.98
C HIS A 126 15.93 -16.51 10.26
N LEU A 127 15.72 -17.61 10.98
CA LEU A 127 14.37 -18.03 11.40
C LEU A 127 13.71 -16.99 12.32
N PHE A 128 14.45 -16.44 13.28
CA PHE A 128 13.94 -15.37 14.16
C PHE A 128 13.52 -14.14 13.37
N ARG A 129 14.36 -13.69 12.43
CA ARG A 129 14.04 -12.58 11.53
C ARG A 129 12.78 -12.85 10.72
N MET A 130 12.63 -14.07 10.20
CA MET A 130 11.45 -14.47 9.42
C MET A 130 10.18 -14.45 10.26
N VAL A 131 10.22 -14.97 11.49
CA VAL A 131 9.08 -14.92 12.42
C VAL A 131 8.73 -13.48 12.77
N ASN A 132 9.73 -12.64 13.05
CA ASN A 132 9.53 -11.23 13.36
C ASN A 132 8.89 -10.49 12.19
N THR A 133 9.43 -10.67 10.98
CA THR A 133 8.87 -10.09 9.75
C THR A 133 7.42 -10.53 9.55
N CYS A 134 7.11 -11.81 9.71
CA CYS A 134 5.73 -12.31 9.60
C CYS A 134 4.78 -11.66 10.62
N ARG A 135 5.25 -11.46 11.86
CA ARG A 135 4.49 -10.80 12.92
C ARG A 135 4.20 -9.34 12.56
N GLU A 136 5.21 -8.59 12.17
CA GLU A 136 5.06 -7.18 11.81
C GLU A 136 4.15 -6.98 10.58
N LEU A 137 4.34 -7.78 9.53
CA LEU A 137 3.49 -7.70 8.34
C LEU A 137 2.03 -8.09 8.63
N ARG A 138 1.81 -9.02 9.56
CA ARG A 138 0.46 -9.33 10.04
C ARG A 138 -0.15 -8.13 10.77
N CYS A 139 0.62 -7.46 11.64
CA CYS A 139 0.17 -6.24 12.30
C CYS A 139 -0.27 -5.19 11.26
N VAL A 140 0.57 -4.90 10.27
CA VAL A 140 0.25 -3.97 9.18
C VAL A 140 -1.05 -4.36 8.47
N ALA A 141 -1.22 -5.63 8.11
CA ALA A 141 -2.43 -6.10 7.44
C ALA A 141 -3.69 -5.97 8.31
N THR A 142 -3.58 -6.26 9.60
CA THR A 142 -4.71 -6.12 10.55
C THR A 142 -5.05 -4.65 10.82
N CYS A 143 -4.06 -3.76 10.93
CA CYS A 143 -4.30 -2.34 11.19
C CYS A 143 -4.83 -1.61 9.93
N ALA A 144 -4.50 -2.11 8.72
CA ALA A 144 -5.15 -1.69 7.48
C ALA A 144 -6.59 -2.22 7.32
N GLY A 145 -6.92 -3.38 7.91
CA GLY A 145 -8.25 -4.01 7.86
C GLY A 145 -9.23 -3.59 8.96
N ALA A 146 -8.75 -3.12 10.12
CA ALA A 146 -9.56 -2.76 11.29
C ALA A 146 -10.20 -1.36 11.21
N HIS A 147 -10.05 -0.65 10.10
CA HIS A 147 -10.44 0.75 9.94
C HIS A 147 -11.95 0.96 9.70
N ARG A 148 -12.82 0.33 10.51
CA ARG A 148 -14.17 0.87 10.71
C ARG A 148 -14.20 2.04 11.69
N ASP A 149 -13.31 2.15 12.70
CA ASP A 149 -13.46 3.23 13.71
C ASP A 149 -12.19 3.75 14.46
N VAL A 150 -10.94 3.38 14.14
CA VAL A 150 -9.77 3.90 14.91
C VAL A 150 -8.62 4.37 14.00
N PRO A 151 -8.06 5.58 14.19
CA PRO A 151 -6.92 6.08 13.41
C PRO A 151 -5.67 5.24 13.67
N MET A 152 -4.95 4.93 12.59
CA MET A 152 -3.67 4.21 12.53
C MET A 152 -2.57 4.96 13.30
N THR A 153 -2.63 4.95 14.63
CA THR A 153 -1.70 5.69 15.49
C THR A 153 -0.78 4.78 16.31
N MET A 154 -1.04 3.48 16.46
CA MET A 154 -0.12 2.55 17.12
C MET A 154 -0.25 1.11 16.61
N CYS A 155 0.16 0.90 15.37
CA CYS A 155 0.95 -0.23 14.90
C CYS A 155 1.84 0.42 13.85
#